data_AF-A0A2H0M0V8-F1
#
_entry.id   AF-A0A2H0M0V8-F1
#
_cell.length_a   1.000
_cell.length_b   1.000
_cell.length_c   1.000
_cell.angle_alpha   90.00
_cell.angle_beta   90.00
_cell.angle_gamma   90.00
#
_symmetry.space_group_name_H-M   'P 1'
#
loop_
_entity.id
_entity.type
_entity.pdbx_description
1 polymer ?
#
loop_
_entity_poly.entity_id
_entity_poly.type
_entity_poly.pdbx_seq_one_letter_code
_entity_poly.pdbx_strand_id
1 'polypeptide(L)'
;MSRASNLWIIIGLTVILSSCARVPIKPTVPSGPQIYTQPTGPFLRQDVFHVVAPGETLWRISKMYNVKIEELVRVNGLKKPEELEIGQRLIVPQAAPIKPVIALYPSNKWKYIIIHHSATDEGNSLNFNKLHKRKGWAGIGYDFVIDNGTDGKRDGQIEVTPRWIKQEKGAHCRASDMNSKGIGICLVGNFSKKTVSKTQLDALAYLVNILRKYYKIPEGRIMGHGQVPGAKTECPGKYFAWPEFYNKLNSSI
;
A
#
# COMPACT_ATOMS: atom_id res chain seq x y z
N MET A 1 -10.78 -17.54 64.15
CA MET A 1 -11.09 -16.09 64.05
C MET A 1 -9.92 -15.44 63.29
N SER A 2 -10.06 -15.26 61.98
CA SER A 2 -10.43 -13.99 61.32
C SER A 2 -9.23 -13.10 60.95
N ARG A 3 -8.90 -13.10 59.64
CA ARG A 3 -8.40 -11.99 58.76
C ARG A 3 -7.03 -11.36 59.10
N ALA A 4 -6.19 -10.91 58.16
CA ALA A 4 -6.39 -10.57 56.76
C ALA A 4 -5.11 -10.77 55.94
N SER A 5 -5.31 -11.23 54.71
CA SER A 5 -4.43 -11.16 53.54
C SER A 5 -4.27 -9.73 53.02
N ASN A 6 -3.08 -9.35 52.55
CA ASN A 6 -2.92 -8.28 51.56
C ASN A 6 -2.04 -8.76 50.40
N LEU A 7 -2.75 -9.23 49.38
CA LEU A 7 -2.29 -9.57 48.04
C LEU A 7 -2.21 -8.27 47.23
N TRP A 8 -1.02 -7.86 46.81
CA TRP A 8 -0.86 -6.74 45.87
C TRP A 8 -0.94 -7.28 44.43
N ILE A 9 -2.08 -7.03 43.78
CA ILE A 9 -2.32 -7.28 42.35
C ILE A 9 -1.95 -6.02 41.55
N ILE A 10 -0.97 -6.19 40.67
CA ILE A 10 -0.86 -5.74 39.26
C ILE A 10 -1.48 -4.40 38.88
N ILE A 11 -0.69 -3.48 38.31
CA ILE A 11 -0.95 -2.94 36.95
C ILE A 11 0.39 -2.67 36.24
N GLY A 12 0.89 -3.67 35.51
CA GLY A 12 1.93 -3.47 34.50
C GLY A 12 1.31 -2.78 33.28
N LEU A 13 1.47 -1.47 33.17
CA LEU A 13 1.07 -0.70 32.00
C LEU A 13 2.08 -0.95 30.86
N THR A 14 1.92 -2.04 30.10
CA THR A 14 2.66 -2.22 28.85
C THR A 14 2.04 -1.33 27.77
N VAL A 15 2.45 -0.06 27.76
CA VAL A 15 2.25 0.80 26.60
C VAL A 15 3.16 0.27 25.50
N ILE A 16 2.61 -0.48 24.54
CA ILE A 16 3.33 -0.80 23.31
C ILE A 16 3.42 0.49 22.50
N LEU A 17 4.49 1.25 22.74
CA LEU A 17 4.91 2.38 21.92
C LEU A 17 5.31 1.84 20.54
N SER A 18 4.36 1.75 19.61
CA SER A 18 4.69 1.74 18.17
C SER A 18 4.99 3.18 17.74
N SER A 19 6.11 3.71 18.24
CA SER A 19 6.59 5.07 17.99
C SER A 19 7.25 5.15 16.60
N CYS A 20 6.65 5.94 15.70
CA CYS A 20 7.34 6.47 14.51
C CYS A 20 7.75 7.92 14.82
N ALA A 21 9.04 8.22 14.63
CA ALA A 21 9.71 9.47 15.00
C ALA A 21 9.13 10.74 14.33
N ARG A 22 9.35 11.91 14.96
CA ARG A 22 8.83 13.24 14.56
C ARG A 22 9.93 14.14 13.97
N VAL A 23 9.61 14.93 12.95
CA VAL A 23 10.28 16.20 12.57
C VAL A 23 9.19 17.21 12.14
N PRO A 24 9.27 18.52 12.48
CA PRO A 24 8.20 19.48 12.15
C PRO A 24 8.65 20.56 11.14
N ILE A 25 7.92 20.79 10.04
CA ILE A 25 7.84 22.14 9.41
C ILE A 25 6.49 22.35 8.67
N LYS A 26 6.13 23.64 8.58
CA LYS A 26 4.82 24.31 8.38
C LYS A 26 4.36 24.40 6.90
N PRO A 27 3.04 24.47 6.60
CA PRO A 27 2.50 24.41 5.23
C PRO A 27 2.12 25.78 4.65
N THR A 28 2.15 25.91 3.31
CA THR A 28 1.33 26.89 2.56
C THR A 28 0.88 26.33 1.20
N VAL A 29 -0.41 26.53 0.90
CA VAL A 29 -1.13 26.24 -0.36
C VAL A 29 -1.96 27.50 -0.71
N PRO A 30 -2.18 27.80 -2.00
CA PRO A 30 -3.56 27.89 -2.55
C PRO A 30 -3.66 27.18 -3.93
N SER A 31 -4.58 26.24 -4.20
CA SER A 31 -6.04 26.26 -4.35
C SER A 31 -6.57 26.90 -5.65
N GLY A 32 -6.89 26.05 -6.63
CA GLY A 32 -7.73 26.36 -7.79
C GLY A 32 -8.38 25.07 -8.35
N PRO A 33 -9.56 25.14 -9.01
CA PRO A 33 -10.25 23.97 -9.55
C PRO A 33 -9.53 23.43 -10.79
N GLN A 34 -9.17 22.14 -10.80
CA GLN A 34 -8.61 21.48 -11.99
C GLN A 34 -9.67 20.57 -12.62
N ILE A 35 -10.13 20.99 -13.80
CA ILE A 35 -11.02 20.28 -14.72
C ILE A 35 -10.28 19.05 -15.27
N TYR A 36 -10.92 17.88 -15.26
CA TYR A 36 -10.37 16.67 -15.90
C TYR A 36 -10.78 16.63 -17.38
N THR A 37 -9.87 17.04 -18.26
CA THR A 37 -9.89 16.59 -19.66
C THR A 37 -8.86 15.49 -19.84
N GLN A 38 -9.26 14.38 -20.47
CA GLN A 38 -8.33 13.36 -20.95
C GLN A 38 -7.36 14.01 -21.96
N PRO A 39 -6.03 13.81 -21.86
CA PRO A 39 -5.10 14.47 -22.77
C PRO A 39 -5.13 13.81 -24.16
N THR A 40 -5.66 14.54 -25.15
CA THR A 40 -5.44 14.29 -26.59
C THR A 40 -4.21 15.06 -27.07
N GLY A 41 -3.05 14.81 -26.46
CA GLY A 41 -1.75 15.27 -26.93
C GLY A 41 -0.80 14.08 -27.12
N PRO A 42 0.32 14.23 -27.86
CA PRO A 42 1.32 13.17 -27.93
C PRO A 42 1.79 12.91 -26.50
N PHE A 43 1.53 11.71 -25.97
CA PHE A 43 2.03 11.31 -24.66
C PHE A 43 3.55 11.48 -24.69
N LEU A 44 4.07 12.49 -23.96
CA LEU A 44 5.51 12.72 -23.86
C LEU A 44 6.12 11.51 -23.14
N ARG A 45 6.61 10.57 -23.94
CA ARG A 45 7.45 9.48 -23.46
C ARG A 45 8.77 10.08 -23.05
N GLN A 46 9.18 9.82 -21.81
CA GLN A 46 10.42 10.34 -21.26
C GLN A 46 11.18 9.24 -20.54
N ASP A 47 12.49 9.38 -20.45
CA ASP A 47 13.30 8.47 -19.68
C ASP A 47 13.06 8.73 -18.19
N VAL A 48 12.85 7.66 -17.42
CA VAL A 48 12.65 7.75 -15.96
C VAL A 48 13.55 6.77 -15.24
N PHE A 49 13.91 7.10 -14.00
CA PHE A 49 14.53 6.14 -13.09
C PHE A 49 13.46 5.38 -12.32
N HIS A 50 13.54 4.06 -12.32
CA HIS A 50 12.70 3.16 -11.56
C HIS A 50 13.54 2.42 -10.51
N VAL A 51 13.14 2.48 -9.24
CA VAL A 51 13.76 1.70 -8.16
C VAL A 51 12.97 0.42 -7.96
N VAL A 52 13.64 -0.72 -8.17
CA VAL A 52 13.06 -2.06 -8.10
C VAL A 52 12.54 -2.35 -6.69
N ALA A 53 11.23 -2.45 -6.56
CA ALA A 53 10.53 -2.84 -5.34
C ALA A 53 10.62 -4.36 -5.10
N PRO A 54 10.40 -4.82 -3.85
CA PRO A 54 10.38 -6.24 -3.55
C PRO A 54 9.39 -7.02 -4.44
N GLY A 55 9.87 -8.05 -5.13
CA GLY A 55 9.04 -8.91 -6.00
C GLY A 55 8.72 -8.31 -7.37
N GLU A 56 9.36 -7.22 -7.78
CA GLU A 56 9.29 -6.76 -9.16
C GLU A 56 10.07 -7.66 -10.11
N THR A 57 9.58 -7.73 -11.36
CA THR A 57 10.20 -8.44 -12.47
C THR A 57 10.25 -7.49 -13.66
N LEU A 58 11.19 -7.70 -14.60
CA LEU A 58 11.26 -6.88 -15.81
C LEU A 58 9.96 -6.93 -16.60
N TRP A 59 9.27 -8.08 -16.60
CA TRP A 59 7.95 -8.20 -17.22
C TRP A 59 6.93 -7.22 -16.61
N ARG A 60 6.84 -7.14 -15.28
CA ARG A 60 5.90 -6.23 -14.62
C ARG A 60 6.26 -4.77 -14.87
N ILE A 61 7.55 -4.44 -14.80
CA ILE A 61 8.07 -3.09 -15.08
C ILE A 61 7.79 -2.70 -16.54
N SER A 62 8.05 -3.61 -17.48
CA SER A 62 7.75 -3.47 -18.91
C SER A 62 6.28 -3.12 -19.14
N LYS A 63 5.35 -3.85 -18.51
CA LYS A 63 3.91 -3.59 -18.64
C LYS A 63 3.50 -2.27 -17.98
N MET A 64 4.11 -1.94 -16.84
CA MET A 64 3.83 -0.73 -16.08
C MET A 64 4.16 0.55 -16.86
N TYR A 65 5.26 0.56 -17.60
CA TYR A 65 5.72 1.71 -18.39
C TYR A 65 5.49 1.59 -19.89
N ASN A 66 4.93 0.47 -20.36
CA ASN A 66 4.76 0.14 -21.78
C ASN A 66 6.08 0.20 -22.58
N VAL A 67 7.13 -0.43 -22.04
CA VAL A 67 8.48 -0.53 -22.65
C VAL A 67 8.81 -2.00 -22.87
N LYS A 68 9.52 -2.33 -23.95
CA LYS A 68 9.94 -3.70 -24.25
C LYS A 68 10.96 -4.21 -23.23
N ILE A 69 10.90 -5.49 -22.85
CA ILE A 69 11.85 -6.08 -21.89
C ILE A 69 13.26 -6.03 -22.47
N GLU A 70 13.41 -6.30 -23.76
CA GLU A 70 14.70 -6.29 -24.46
C GLU A 70 15.38 -4.92 -24.35
N GLU A 71 14.57 -3.86 -24.41
CA GLU A 71 15.06 -2.49 -24.27
C GLU A 71 15.46 -2.17 -22.83
N LEU A 72 14.70 -2.65 -21.84
CA LEU A 72 15.09 -2.56 -20.43
C LEU A 72 16.41 -3.28 -20.17
N VAL A 73 16.58 -4.49 -20.70
CA VAL A 73 17.82 -5.28 -20.59
C VAL A 73 18.99 -4.53 -21.22
N ARG A 74 18.81 -4.05 -22.45
CA ARG A 74 19.84 -3.37 -23.22
C ARG A 74 20.32 -2.09 -22.55
N VAL A 75 19.40 -1.22 -22.13
CA VAL A 75 19.76 0.09 -21.53
C VAL A 75 20.38 -0.06 -20.14
N ASN A 76 20.01 -1.10 -19.39
CA ASN A 76 20.54 -1.33 -18.04
C ASN A 76 21.70 -2.33 -17.98
N GLY A 77 22.19 -2.82 -19.14
CA GLY A 77 23.32 -3.76 -19.21
C GLY A 77 23.06 -5.07 -18.47
N LEU A 78 21.80 -5.52 -18.38
CA LEU A 78 21.45 -6.75 -17.68
C LEU A 78 21.90 -7.96 -18.51
N LYS A 79 22.53 -8.96 -17.91
CA LYS A 79 22.93 -10.16 -18.67
C LYS A 79 21.73 -11.07 -18.91
N LYS A 80 20.80 -11.12 -17.95
CA LYS A 80 19.55 -11.86 -18.04
C LYS A 80 18.38 -11.10 -17.40
N PRO A 81 17.14 -11.31 -17.88
CA PRO A 81 15.96 -10.67 -17.29
C PRO A 81 15.72 -10.95 -15.81
N GLU A 82 16.24 -12.07 -15.30
CA GLU A 82 16.03 -12.54 -13.93
C GLU A 82 17.03 -11.96 -12.92
N GLU A 83 18.05 -11.23 -13.36
CA GLU A 83 19.12 -10.64 -12.50
C GLU A 83 18.70 -9.35 -11.76
N LEU A 84 17.40 -9.09 -11.63
CA LEU A 84 16.93 -7.89 -10.93
C LEU A 84 17.15 -7.98 -9.42
N GLU A 85 17.84 -7.00 -8.88
CA GLU A 85 18.06 -6.87 -7.44
C GLU A 85 17.08 -5.88 -6.79
N ILE A 86 16.60 -6.20 -5.59
CA ILE A 86 15.73 -5.30 -4.82
C ILE A 86 16.50 -4.02 -4.49
N GLY A 87 15.95 -2.87 -4.86
CA GLY A 87 16.58 -1.56 -4.69
C GLY A 87 17.48 -1.14 -5.84
N GLN A 88 17.68 -1.98 -6.86
CA GLN A 88 18.39 -1.61 -8.07
C GLN A 88 17.68 -0.44 -8.77
N ARG A 89 18.46 0.53 -9.25
CA ARG A 89 17.97 1.64 -10.08
C ARG A 89 18.05 1.22 -11.54
N LEU A 90 16.92 1.28 -12.23
CA LEU A 90 16.82 1.05 -13.67
C LEU A 90 16.49 2.35 -14.38
N ILE A 91 17.09 2.55 -15.55
CA ILE A 91 16.61 3.50 -16.55
C ILE A 91 15.49 2.82 -17.34
N VAL A 92 14.33 3.45 -17.41
CA VAL A 92 13.21 3.03 -18.25
C VAL A 92 13.09 4.04 -19.39
N PRO A 93 13.58 3.69 -20.60
CA PRO A 93 13.63 4.61 -21.72
C PRO A 93 12.24 4.79 -22.33
N GLN A 94 11.93 6.01 -22.79
CA GLN A 94 10.67 6.35 -23.44
C GLN A 94 9.44 5.85 -22.66
N ALA A 95 9.48 5.98 -21.33
CA ALA A 95 8.44 5.48 -20.46
C ALA A 95 7.11 6.19 -20.74
N ALA A 96 6.05 5.40 -20.95
CA ALA A 96 4.70 5.94 -20.93
C ALA A 96 4.30 6.29 -19.48
N PRO A 97 3.23 7.09 -19.28
CA PRO A 97 2.66 7.30 -17.96
C PRO A 97 2.39 5.95 -17.28
N ILE A 98 2.83 5.84 -16.02
CA ILE A 98 2.72 4.61 -15.22
C ILE A 98 1.27 4.11 -15.19
N LYS A 99 1.08 2.81 -15.37
CA LYS A 99 -0.20 2.14 -15.17
C LYS A 99 -0.07 1.03 -14.14
N PRO A 100 -1.05 0.86 -13.23
CA PRO A 100 -1.03 -0.25 -12.28
C PRO A 100 -1.17 -1.59 -13.03
N VAL A 101 -0.31 -2.55 -12.67
CA VAL A 101 -0.34 -3.92 -13.22
C VAL A 101 -0.69 -4.87 -12.08
N ILE A 102 -1.98 -5.19 -11.96
CA ILE A 102 -2.52 -6.01 -10.86
C ILE A 102 -2.80 -7.42 -11.39
N ALA A 103 -1.88 -8.35 -11.15
CA ALA A 103 -2.11 -9.76 -11.44
C ALA A 103 -3.16 -10.32 -10.46
N LEU A 104 -4.16 -11.03 -10.99
CA LEU A 104 -5.20 -11.71 -10.23
C LEU A 104 -4.96 -13.21 -10.27
N TYR A 105 -5.13 -13.88 -9.14
CA TYR A 105 -4.83 -15.29 -8.97
C TYR A 105 -6.10 -16.02 -8.56
N PRO A 106 -6.49 -17.11 -9.22
CA PRO A 106 -7.64 -17.90 -8.78
C PRO A 106 -7.50 -18.32 -7.32
N SER A 107 -8.45 -17.89 -6.48
CA SER A 107 -8.42 -18.18 -5.05
C SER A 107 -9.81 -18.01 -4.44
N ASN A 108 -10.19 -18.96 -3.58
CA ASN A 108 -11.39 -18.85 -2.75
C ASN A 108 -11.09 -18.31 -1.33
N LYS A 109 -9.81 -18.08 -1.01
CA LYS A 109 -9.33 -17.66 0.32
C LYS A 109 -9.78 -16.24 0.68
N TRP A 110 -9.73 -15.32 -0.28
CA TRP A 110 -9.93 -13.90 -0.02
C TRP A 110 -11.40 -13.58 0.14
N LYS A 111 -11.78 -13.14 1.35
CA LYS A 111 -13.16 -12.81 1.74
C LYS A 111 -13.32 -11.38 2.25
N TYR A 112 -12.22 -10.71 2.61
CA TYR A 112 -12.20 -9.36 3.17
C TYR A 112 -11.12 -8.50 2.52
N ILE A 113 -11.28 -7.18 2.59
CA ILE A 113 -10.22 -6.20 2.28
C ILE A 113 -10.03 -5.32 3.51
N ILE A 114 -8.81 -5.28 4.03
CA ILE A 114 -8.46 -4.52 5.22
C ILE A 114 -7.56 -3.35 4.83
N ILE A 115 -8.07 -2.14 5.04
CA ILE A 115 -7.38 -0.89 4.72
C ILE A 115 -6.56 -0.43 5.93
N HIS A 116 -5.31 -0.08 5.67
CA HIS A 116 -4.34 0.42 6.63
C HIS A 116 -3.78 1.77 6.20
N HIS A 117 -3.23 2.48 7.17
CA HIS A 117 -2.24 3.53 6.89
C HIS A 117 -0.85 3.07 7.34
N SER A 118 0.20 3.74 6.89
CA SER A 118 1.57 3.46 7.37
C SER A 118 1.87 4.13 8.71
N ALA A 119 1.06 5.11 9.12
CA ALA A 119 1.31 6.03 10.22
C ALA A 119 2.59 6.87 10.06
N THR A 120 3.14 6.94 8.84
CA THR A 120 4.34 7.71 8.46
C THR A 120 3.98 8.82 7.48
N ASP A 121 4.81 9.86 7.38
CA ASP A 121 4.62 10.91 6.38
C ASP A 121 5.17 10.53 5.00
N GLU A 122 6.13 9.61 4.98
CA GLU A 122 6.77 9.07 3.78
C GLU A 122 6.86 7.54 3.84
N GLY A 123 7.10 6.91 2.70
CA GLY A 123 7.27 5.48 2.63
C GLY A 123 7.03 4.92 1.24
N ASN A 124 7.45 3.66 1.08
CA ASN A 124 7.12 2.80 -0.05
C ASN A 124 7.32 1.33 0.38
N SER A 125 6.98 0.40 -0.50
CA SER A 125 7.09 -1.05 -0.25
C SER A 125 8.52 -1.51 0.03
N LEU A 126 9.54 -0.89 -0.59
CA LEU A 126 10.95 -1.19 -0.34
C LEU A 126 11.33 -0.86 1.12
N ASN A 127 10.96 0.34 1.58
CA ASN A 127 11.24 0.82 2.93
C ASN A 127 10.47 0.02 3.97
N PHE A 128 9.19 -0.28 3.73
CA PHE A 128 8.39 -1.11 4.61
C PHE A 128 8.89 -2.56 4.66
N ASN A 129 9.35 -3.13 3.55
CA ASN A 129 9.96 -4.45 3.54
C ASN A 129 11.24 -4.50 4.38
N LYS A 130 12.14 -3.52 4.23
CA LYS A 130 13.35 -3.40 5.05
C LYS A 130 13.00 -3.27 6.53
N LEU A 131 12.02 -2.41 6.87
CA LEU A 131 11.58 -2.20 8.25
C LEU A 131 10.99 -3.47 8.87
N HIS A 132 10.08 -4.16 8.17
CA HIS A 132 9.47 -5.38 8.68
C HIS A 132 10.49 -6.51 8.86
N LYS A 133 11.46 -6.65 7.94
CA LYS A 133 12.56 -7.61 8.09
C LYS A 133 13.41 -7.34 9.34
N ARG A 134 13.74 -6.08 9.63
CA ARG A 134 14.44 -5.70 10.88
C ARG A 134 13.63 -6.03 12.14
N LYS A 135 12.31 -6.13 12.03
CA LYS A 135 11.40 -6.57 13.12
C LYS A 135 11.22 -8.10 13.17
N GLY A 136 12.00 -8.87 12.41
CA GLY A 136 11.96 -10.33 12.38
C GLY A 136 10.87 -10.92 11.48
N TRP A 137 10.25 -10.12 10.60
CA TRP A 137 9.24 -10.62 9.67
C TRP A 137 9.90 -11.15 8.39
N ALA A 138 9.24 -12.08 7.70
CA ALA A 138 9.75 -12.59 6.42
C ALA A 138 9.86 -11.50 5.34
N GLY A 139 9.05 -10.44 5.44
CA GLY A 139 9.01 -9.32 4.51
C GLY A 139 7.88 -8.36 4.85
N ILE A 140 7.52 -7.50 3.91
CA ILE A 140 6.38 -6.58 4.04
C ILE A 140 5.07 -7.32 4.40
N GLY A 141 4.30 -6.73 5.33
CA GLY A 141 3.09 -7.35 5.86
C GLY A 141 1.81 -7.17 5.03
N TYR A 142 1.84 -6.25 4.07
CA TYR A 142 0.72 -5.87 3.22
C TYR A 142 0.81 -6.55 1.86
N ASP A 143 -0.33 -6.82 1.23
CA ASP A 143 -0.42 -7.34 -0.14
C ASP A 143 -0.19 -6.22 -1.15
N PHE A 144 -0.64 -5.01 -0.82
CA PHE A 144 -0.49 -3.81 -1.63
C PHE A 144 -0.09 -2.60 -0.80
N VAL A 145 0.68 -1.70 -1.41
CA VAL A 145 0.97 -0.36 -0.89
C VAL A 145 0.48 0.68 -1.89
N ILE A 146 -0.09 1.77 -1.40
CA ILE A 146 -0.50 2.93 -2.19
C ILE A 146 0.33 4.13 -1.72
N ASP A 147 1.26 4.55 -2.57
CA ASP A 147 2.23 5.60 -2.28
C ASP A 147 1.57 6.99 -2.23
N ASN A 148 2.25 7.95 -1.59
CA ASN A 148 1.79 9.32 -1.42
C ASN A 148 2.68 10.38 -2.11
N GLY A 149 3.52 9.96 -3.05
CA GLY A 149 4.43 10.87 -3.76
C GLY A 149 5.80 11.06 -3.12
N THR A 150 6.11 10.28 -2.08
CA THR A 150 7.41 10.30 -1.39
C THR A 150 8.31 9.15 -1.86
N ASP A 151 9.58 9.15 -1.42
CA ASP A 151 10.56 8.07 -1.67
C ASP A 151 10.68 7.62 -3.13
N GLY A 152 10.59 8.58 -4.07
CA GLY A 152 10.74 8.33 -5.50
C GLY A 152 9.55 7.63 -6.16
N LYS A 153 8.40 7.57 -5.48
CA LYS A 153 7.14 7.04 -6.01
C LYS A 153 6.17 8.18 -6.33
N ARG A 154 5.17 7.91 -7.17
CA ARG A 154 4.11 8.89 -7.47
C ARG A 154 2.98 8.78 -6.46
N ASP A 155 2.30 9.88 -6.19
CA ASP A 155 1.10 9.88 -5.36
C ASP A 155 -0.01 9.04 -6.01
N GLY A 156 -0.58 8.09 -5.26
CA GLY A 156 -1.52 7.10 -5.75
C GLY A 156 -0.90 5.93 -6.53
N GLN A 157 0.43 5.82 -6.60
CA GLN A 157 1.06 4.64 -7.21
C GLN A 157 0.76 3.38 -6.40
N ILE A 158 0.30 2.32 -7.07
CA ILE A 158 0.01 1.02 -6.45
C ILE A 158 1.21 0.10 -6.62
N GLU A 159 1.78 -0.34 -5.50
CA GLU A 159 2.83 -1.35 -5.47
C GLU A 159 2.26 -2.70 -5.06
N VAL A 160 2.50 -3.71 -5.91
CA VAL A 160 2.19 -5.12 -5.63
C VAL A 160 3.37 -5.73 -4.89
N THR A 161 3.13 -6.32 -3.72
CA THR A 161 4.22 -6.86 -2.87
C THR A 161 4.46 -8.35 -3.14
N PRO A 162 5.60 -8.92 -2.66
CA PRO A 162 5.84 -10.36 -2.75
C PRO A 162 4.76 -11.20 -2.08
N ARG A 163 4.11 -10.66 -1.04
CA ARG A 163 3.04 -11.36 -0.30
C ARG A 163 1.86 -11.67 -1.20
N TRP A 164 1.46 -10.70 -2.02
CA TRP A 164 0.42 -10.90 -3.04
C TRP A 164 0.89 -11.87 -4.11
N ILE A 165 2.08 -11.66 -4.68
CA ILE A 165 2.58 -12.50 -5.80
C ILE A 165 2.65 -13.98 -5.40
N LYS A 166 3.05 -14.26 -4.16
CA LYS A 166 3.16 -15.62 -3.60
C LYS A 166 1.89 -16.12 -2.93
N GLN A 167 0.83 -15.30 -2.89
CA GLN A 167 -0.46 -15.61 -2.26
C GLN A 167 -0.33 -16.07 -0.78
N GLU A 168 0.66 -15.53 -0.07
CA GLU A 168 0.98 -15.91 1.30
C GLU A 168 -0.12 -15.54 2.31
N LYS A 169 -0.07 -16.11 3.53
CA LYS A 169 -0.90 -15.62 4.64
C LYS A 169 -0.56 -14.15 4.93
N GLY A 170 -1.55 -13.32 5.24
CA GLY A 170 -1.37 -11.93 5.67
C GLY A 170 -0.50 -11.81 6.93
N ALA A 171 0.13 -10.65 7.10
CA ALA A 171 0.82 -10.29 8.35
C ALA A 171 0.43 -8.88 8.83
N HIS A 172 -0.78 -8.43 8.52
CA HIS A 172 -1.25 -7.06 8.74
C HIS A 172 -2.40 -6.94 9.75
N CYS A 173 -3.19 -8.00 9.99
CA CYS A 173 -4.32 -7.97 10.92
C CYS A 173 -4.59 -9.36 11.52
N ARG A 174 -4.21 -9.55 12.79
CA ARG A 174 -4.49 -10.82 13.52
C ARG A 174 -5.92 -10.91 14.04
N ALA A 175 -6.54 -9.76 14.33
CA ALA A 175 -7.90 -9.69 14.83
C ALA A 175 -8.86 -10.42 13.88
N SER A 176 -9.79 -11.19 14.45
CA SER A 176 -10.77 -11.99 13.69
C SER A 176 -10.16 -12.92 12.61
N ASP A 177 -8.89 -13.32 12.78
CA ASP A 177 -8.11 -14.12 11.82
C ASP A 177 -8.05 -13.50 10.42
N MET A 178 -8.01 -12.17 10.30
CA MET A 178 -7.99 -11.51 8.99
C MET A 178 -6.76 -11.85 8.17
N ASN A 179 -5.63 -12.20 8.77
CA ASN A 179 -4.46 -12.67 8.04
C ASN A 179 -4.71 -13.92 7.18
N SER A 180 -5.69 -14.78 7.51
CA SER A 180 -5.98 -15.96 6.68
C SER A 180 -6.89 -15.67 5.48
N LYS A 181 -7.69 -14.59 5.54
CA LYS A 181 -8.84 -14.36 4.64
C LYS A 181 -9.00 -12.92 4.13
N GLY A 182 -8.15 -11.99 4.57
CA GLY A 182 -8.21 -10.57 4.26
C GLY A 182 -7.02 -10.14 3.42
N ILE A 183 -7.29 -9.33 2.40
CA ILE A 183 -6.27 -8.66 1.59
C ILE A 183 -5.89 -7.35 2.30
N GLY A 184 -4.61 -7.17 2.61
CA GLY A 184 -4.11 -5.97 3.28
C GLY A 184 -3.63 -4.91 2.29
N ILE A 185 -4.27 -3.73 2.30
CA ILE A 185 -3.87 -2.57 1.50
C ILE A 185 -3.40 -1.46 2.45
N CYS A 186 -2.15 -1.00 2.31
CA CYS A 186 -1.61 0.08 3.13
C CYS A 186 -1.42 1.35 2.30
N LEU A 187 -2.03 2.46 2.74
CA LEU A 187 -1.76 3.77 2.17
C LEU A 187 -0.63 4.44 2.95
N VAL A 188 0.35 4.99 2.24
CA VAL A 188 1.43 5.77 2.87
C VAL A 188 0.85 7.06 3.41
N GLY A 189 0.92 7.26 4.72
CA GLY A 189 0.34 8.42 5.38
C GLY A 189 0.01 8.18 6.85
N ASN A 190 -0.15 9.28 7.60
CA ASN A 190 -0.68 9.28 8.96
C ASN A 190 -2.06 9.95 8.98
N PHE A 191 -3.09 9.17 8.67
CA PHE A 191 -4.47 9.68 8.65
C PHE A 191 -5.12 9.80 10.02
N SER A 192 -4.36 9.70 11.10
CA SER A 192 -4.76 10.21 12.41
C SER A 192 -4.50 11.71 12.55
N LYS A 193 -3.74 12.30 11.61
CA LYS A 193 -3.34 13.72 11.63
C LYS A 193 -3.76 14.51 10.38
N LYS A 194 -3.89 13.85 9.22
CA LYS A 194 -4.21 14.50 7.94
C LYS A 194 -5.17 13.64 7.13
N THR A 195 -5.83 14.23 6.13
CA THR A 195 -6.70 13.48 5.21
C THR A 195 -5.89 12.72 4.16
N VAL A 196 -6.53 11.71 3.57
CA VAL A 196 -5.99 10.96 2.42
C VAL A 196 -6.01 11.85 1.17
N SER A 197 -4.98 11.77 0.32
CA SER A 197 -4.98 12.53 -0.94
C SER A 197 -6.05 11.99 -1.90
N LYS A 198 -6.54 12.85 -2.81
CA LYS A 198 -7.56 12.47 -3.80
C LYS A 198 -7.09 11.32 -4.70
N THR A 199 -5.85 11.40 -5.15
CA THR A 199 -5.10 10.43 -5.95
C THR A 199 -4.92 9.09 -5.23
N GLN A 200 -4.61 9.08 -3.93
CA GLN A 200 -4.59 7.85 -3.14
C GLN A 200 -6.00 7.23 -3.02
N LEU A 201 -7.04 8.05 -2.81
CA LEU A 201 -8.42 7.57 -2.78
C LEU A 201 -8.88 7.00 -4.13
N ASP A 202 -8.51 7.65 -5.24
CA ASP A 202 -8.78 7.17 -6.60
C ASP A 202 -8.10 5.81 -6.84
N ALA A 203 -6.81 5.70 -6.48
CA ALA A 203 -6.05 4.45 -6.58
C ALA A 203 -6.63 3.34 -5.70
N LEU A 204 -7.04 3.68 -4.48
CA LEU A 204 -7.67 2.74 -3.55
C LEU A 204 -9.01 2.25 -4.10
N ALA A 205 -9.88 3.15 -4.56
CA ALA A 205 -11.17 2.79 -5.15
C ALA A 205 -10.99 1.89 -6.38
N TYR A 206 -10.03 2.22 -7.25
CA TYR A 206 -9.66 1.39 -8.41
C TYR A 206 -9.22 -0.02 -7.99
N LEU A 207 -8.24 -0.12 -7.08
CA LEU A 207 -7.70 -1.41 -6.62
C LEU A 207 -8.76 -2.26 -5.93
N VAL A 208 -9.54 -1.65 -5.01
CA VAL A 208 -10.60 -2.33 -4.30
C VAL A 208 -11.69 -2.81 -5.26
N ASN A 209 -12.06 -2.03 -6.28
CA ASN A 209 -13.03 -2.46 -7.27
C ASN A 209 -12.56 -3.68 -8.06
N ILE A 210 -11.30 -3.72 -8.50
CA ILE A 210 -10.74 -4.88 -9.19
C ILE A 210 -10.80 -6.13 -8.30
N LEU A 211 -10.27 -6.02 -7.08
CA LEU A 211 -10.18 -7.14 -6.15
C LEU A 211 -11.57 -7.63 -5.73
N ARG A 212 -12.48 -6.72 -5.36
CA ARG A 212 -13.82 -7.09 -4.88
C ARG A 212 -14.65 -7.77 -5.96
N LYS A 213 -14.56 -7.30 -7.22
CA LYS A 213 -15.28 -7.90 -8.35
C LYS A 213 -14.74 -9.31 -8.65
N TYR A 214 -13.42 -9.48 -8.71
CA TYR A 214 -12.82 -10.79 -9.03
C TYR A 214 -13.04 -11.83 -7.92
N TYR A 215 -12.80 -11.47 -6.66
CA TYR A 215 -12.94 -12.39 -5.52
C TYR A 215 -14.35 -12.42 -4.91
N LYS A 216 -15.31 -11.68 -5.49
CA LYS A 216 -16.70 -11.58 -5.04
C LYS A 216 -16.81 -11.15 -3.56
N ILE A 217 -16.01 -10.15 -3.19
CA ILE A 217 -16.00 -9.58 -1.83
C ILE A 217 -17.11 -8.52 -1.74
N PRO A 218 -18.13 -8.68 -0.88
CA PRO A 218 -19.19 -7.68 -0.74
C PRO A 218 -18.66 -6.42 -0.05
N GLU A 219 -19.33 -5.29 -0.27
CA GLU A 219 -18.92 -3.99 0.28
C GLU A 219 -18.78 -4.00 1.81
N GLY A 220 -19.71 -4.66 2.52
CA GLY A 220 -19.65 -4.81 3.98
C GLY A 220 -18.45 -5.62 4.52
N ARG A 221 -17.58 -6.14 3.64
CA ARG A 221 -16.31 -6.80 4.01
C ARG A 221 -15.08 -5.99 3.61
N ILE A 222 -15.27 -4.71 3.27
CA ILE A 222 -14.22 -3.72 3.04
C ILE A 222 -14.21 -2.82 4.28
N MET A 223 -13.10 -2.80 5.02
CA MET A 223 -13.05 -2.10 6.30
C MET A 223 -11.63 -1.68 6.67
N GLY A 224 -11.53 -0.69 7.55
CA GLY A 224 -10.28 -0.29 8.17
C GLY A 224 -9.85 -1.31 9.22
N HIS A 225 -8.55 -1.38 9.51
CA HIS A 225 -8.03 -2.27 10.55
C HIS A 225 -8.75 -2.10 11.91
N GLY A 226 -8.99 -0.86 12.35
CA GLY A 226 -9.67 -0.53 13.60
C GLY A 226 -11.16 -0.87 13.62
N GLN A 227 -11.76 -1.11 12.45
CA GLN A 227 -13.15 -1.59 12.32
C GLN A 227 -13.25 -3.12 12.38
N VAL A 228 -12.12 -3.84 12.33
CA VAL A 228 -12.12 -5.31 12.45
C VAL A 228 -12.48 -5.70 13.90
N PRO A 229 -13.44 -6.62 14.12
CA PRO A 229 -13.78 -7.06 15.46
C PRO A 229 -12.56 -7.62 16.22
N GLY A 230 -12.34 -7.12 17.44
CA GLY A 230 -11.19 -7.47 18.27
C GLY A 230 -9.90 -6.71 17.96
N ALA A 231 -9.87 -5.83 16.95
CA ALA A 231 -8.73 -4.95 16.72
C ALA A 231 -8.72 -3.80 17.74
N LYS A 232 -7.52 -3.47 18.25
CA LYS A 232 -7.29 -2.37 19.18
C LYS A 232 -6.31 -1.37 18.56
N THR A 233 -6.79 -0.64 17.56
CA THR A 233 -5.98 0.31 16.77
C THR A 233 -6.88 1.38 16.15
N GLU A 234 -6.36 2.60 15.97
CA GLU A 234 -7.05 3.67 15.23
C GLU A 234 -6.88 3.51 13.71
N CYS A 235 -5.93 2.69 13.25
CA CYS A 235 -5.62 2.47 11.83
C CYS A 235 -6.90 2.15 11.03
N PRO A 236 -7.18 2.80 9.87
CA PRO A 236 -6.29 3.65 9.09
C PRO A 236 -6.28 5.13 9.52
N GLY A 237 -6.81 5.48 10.70
CA GLY A 237 -6.79 6.81 11.28
C GLY A 237 -8.15 7.52 11.20
N LYS A 238 -8.43 8.39 12.16
CA LYS A 238 -9.72 9.10 12.28
C LYS A 238 -10.07 10.06 11.14
N TYR A 239 -9.07 10.53 10.39
CA TYR A 239 -9.26 11.39 9.20
C TYR A 239 -9.20 10.60 7.89
N PHE A 240 -9.30 9.27 7.96
CA PHE A 240 -9.53 8.49 6.76
C PHE A 240 -10.89 8.86 6.16
N ALA A 241 -10.87 9.30 4.91
CA ALA A 241 -12.01 9.86 4.18
C ALA A 241 -12.97 8.77 3.67
N TRP A 242 -13.67 8.09 4.59
CA TRP A 242 -14.59 6.99 4.28
C TRP A 242 -15.72 7.37 3.32
N PRO A 243 -16.45 8.50 3.52
CA PRO A 243 -17.50 8.91 2.60
C PRO A 243 -16.99 9.10 1.17
N GLU A 244 -15.86 9.78 1.01
CA GLU A 244 -15.23 10.04 -0.27
C GLU A 244 -14.75 8.76 -0.94
N PHE A 245 -14.19 7.83 -0.14
CA PHE A 245 -13.80 6.51 -0.63
C PHE A 245 -15.00 5.73 -1.18
N TYR A 246 -16.11 5.63 -0.43
CA TYR A 246 -17.30 4.90 -0.88
C TYR A 246 -17.98 5.57 -2.08
N ASN A 247 -18.01 6.90 -2.13
CA ASN A 247 -18.48 7.62 -3.31
C ASN A 247 -17.67 7.21 -4.56
N LYS A 248 -16.34 7.25 -4.49
CA LYS A 248 -15.47 6.83 -5.60
C LYS A 248 -15.64 5.36 -5.97
N LEU A 249 -15.76 4.49 -4.96
CA LEU A 249 -15.95 3.05 -5.15
C LEU A 249 -17.24 2.75 -5.94
N ASN A 250 -18.30 3.55 -5.72
CA ASN A 250 -19.61 3.37 -6.34
C ASN A 250 -19.80 4.17 -7.63
N SER A 251 -19.04 5.25 -7.85
CA SER A 251 -19.03 5.99 -9.13
C SER A 251 -18.19 5.33 -10.22
N SER A 252 -17.30 4.39 -9.88
CA SER A 252 -16.43 3.71 -10.85
C SER A 252 -17.09 2.47 -11.48
N ILE A 253 -18.41 2.52 -11.69
CA ILE A 253 -19.20 1.48 -12.38
C ILE A 253 -19.25 1.80 -13.87
#